data_AF-A0A1R4IVC8-F1
#
_entry.id   AF-A0A1R4IVC8-F1
#
_cell.length_a   1.000
_cell.length_b   1.000
_cell.length_c   1.000
_cell.angle_alpha   90.00
_cell.angle_beta   90.00
_cell.angle_gamma   90.00
#
_symmetry.space_group_name_H-M   'P 1'
#
loop_
_entity.id
_entity.type
_entity.pdbx_description
1 polymer ?
#
loop_
_entity_poly.entity_id
_entity_poly.type
_entity_poly.pdbx_seq_one_letter_code
_entity_poly.pdbx_strand_id
1 'polypeptide(L)' 'MIFETLSIKHLAMLLQFESENKAWFESMLPPREDYFYRDLGIKMHIYDAIINMQLGTHYSGVLITARSL' A
#
# COMPACT_ATOMS: atom_id res chain seq x y z
N MET A 1 6.53 -15.28 -7.71
CA MET A 1 5.48 -14.51 -7.02
C MET A 1 5.58 -14.85 -5.54
N ILE A 2 5.64 -13.85 -4.66
CA ILE A 2 5.82 -14.02 -3.21
C ILE A 2 4.67 -13.27 -2.53
N PHE A 3 4.00 -13.93 -1.59
CA PHE A 3 2.98 -13.31 -0.76
C PHE A 3 3.52 -13.10 0.65
N GLU A 4 3.41 -11.88 1.16
CA GLU A 4 3.90 -11.53 2.49
C GLU A 4 2.89 -10.66 3.24
N THR A 5 2.86 -10.78 4.57
CA THR A 5 2.13 -9.83 5.41
C THR A 5 2.72 -8.43 5.24
N LEU A 6 1.85 -7.43 5.06
CA LEU A 6 2.25 -6.03 4.90
C LEU A 6 3.05 -5.57 6.14
N SER A 7 4.19 -4.91 5.91
CA SER A 7 5.00 -4.30 6.96
C SER A 7 5.79 -3.09 6.41
N ILE A 8 6.48 -2.37 7.30
CA ILE A 8 7.19 -1.13 6.96
C ILE A 8 8.28 -1.31 5.90
N LYS A 9 8.84 -2.52 5.76
CA LYS A 9 9.84 -2.84 4.72
C LYS A 9 9.30 -2.67 3.29
N HIS A 10 7.97 -2.68 3.12
CA HIS A 10 7.32 -2.54 1.82
C HIS A 10 7.07 -1.08 1.42
N LEU A 11 7.40 -0.10 2.27
CA LEU A 11 7.09 1.32 2.05
C LEU A 11 7.48 1.81 0.66
N ALA A 12 8.73 1.61 0.23
CA ALA A 12 9.21 2.13 -1.05
C ALA A 12 8.47 1.51 -2.23
N MET A 13 8.26 0.18 -2.22
CA MET A 13 7.52 -0.53 -3.26
C MET A 13 6.05 -0.11 -3.29
N LEU A 14 5.43 0.05 -2.13
CA LEU A 14 4.01 0.43 -2.03
C LEU A 14 3.80 1.88 -2.48
N LEU A 15 4.71 2.81 -2.13
CA LEU A 15 4.68 4.18 -2.62
C LEU A 15 4.81 4.25 -4.13
N GLN A 16 5.75 3.50 -4.71
CA GLN A 16 5.90 3.40 -6.16
C GLN A 16 4.63 2.86 -6.81
N PHE A 17 4.08 1.75 -6.30
CA PHE A 17 2.87 1.13 -6.81
C PHE A 17 1.66 2.09 -6.76
N GLU A 18 1.41 2.71 -5.61
CA GLU A 18 0.29 3.66 -5.44
C GLU A 18 0.45 4.87 -6.36
N SER A 19 1.67 5.38 -6.55
CA SER A 19 1.94 6.52 -7.42
C SER A 19 1.77 6.20 -8.90
N GLU A 20 2.32 5.06 -9.36
CA GLU A 20 2.19 4.60 -10.76
C GLU A 20 0.74 4.34 -11.15
N ASN A 21 -0.09 3.91 -10.19
CA ASN A 21 -1.49 3.55 -10.43
C ASN A 21 -2.49 4.63 -9.98
N LYS A 22 -2.03 5.82 -9.54
CA LYS A 22 -2.90 6.89 -9.01
C LYS A 22 -4.09 7.18 -9.94
N ALA A 23 -3.83 7.49 -11.21
CA ALA A 23 -4.88 7.82 -12.17
C ALA A 23 -5.86 6.66 -12.41
N TRP A 24 -5.36 5.42 -12.38
CA TRP A 24 -6.21 4.24 -12.52
C TRP A 24 -7.11 4.04 -11.29
N PHE A 25 -6.58 4.19 -10.08
CA PHE A 25 -7.38 4.14 -8.85
C PHE A 25 -8.44 5.24 -8.81
N GLU A 26 -8.08 6.48 -9.13
CA GLU A 26 -8.99 7.63 -9.11
C GLU A 26 -10.10 7.54 -10.18
N SER A 27 -9.92 6.68 -11.20
CA SER A 27 -10.99 6.37 -12.15
C SER A 27 -12.08 5.45 -11.59
N MET A 28 -11.80 4.74 -10.49
CA MET A 28 -12.68 3.73 -9.89
C MET A 28 -13.07 4.01 -8.43
N LEU A 29 -12.28 4.83 -7.74
CA LEU A 29 -12.43 5.15 -6.32
C LEU A 29 -12.38 6.66 -6.11
N PRO A 30 -12.98 7.19 -5.03
CA PRO A 30 -12.78 8.57 -4.63
C PRO A 30 -11.28 8.90 -4.51
N PRO A 31 -10.83 10.07 -5.01
CA PRO A 31 -9.45 10.49 -4.87
C PRO A 31 -9.00 10.47 -3.41
N ARG A 32 -7.78 9.97 -3.19
CA ARG A 32 -7.14 10.09 -1.88
C ARG A 32 -6.48 11.46 -1.77
N GLU A 33 -6.35 11.92 -0.54
CA GLU A 33 -5.64 13.15 -0.23
C GLU A 33 -4.22 13.16 -0.84
N ASP A 34 -3.74 14.31 -1.30
CA ASP A 34 -2.44 14.40 -2.00
C ASP A 34 -1.25 13.95 -1.13
N TYR A 35 -1.37 14.03 0.20
CA TYR A 35 -0.34 13.53 1.10
C TYR A 35 -0.24 11.99 1.10
N PHE A 36 -1.28 11.29 0.64
CA PHE A 36 -1.32 9.83 0.57
C PHE A 36 -0.20 9.30 -0.33
N TYR A 37 0.01 9.92 -1.49
CA TYR A 37 1.03 9.54 -2.48
C TYR A 37 2.43 10.06 -2.12
N ARG A 38 2.74 10.16 -0.83
CA ARG A 38 4.04 10.58 -0.28
C ARG A 38 4.45 9.60 0.81
N ASP A 39 5.74 9.60 1.15
CA ASP A 39 6.31 8.79 2.24
C ASP A 39 5.45 8.78 3.51
N LEU A 40 5.00 9.95 3.98
CA LEU A 40 4.22 10.06 5.21
C LEU A 40 2.86 9.35 5.10
N GLY A 41 2.14 9.56 3.99
CA GLY A 41 0.83 8.95 3.78
C GLY A 41 0.88 7.43 3.71
N ILE A 42 1.85 6.89 2.97
CA ILE A 42 2.04 5.43 2.87
C ILE A 42 2.52 4.84 4.20
N LYS A 43 3.40 5.53 4.95
CA LYS A 43 3.79 5.11 6.30
C LYS A 43 2.57 5.00 7.23
N MET A 44 1.74 6.04 7.27
CA MET A 44 0.51 6.04 8.07
C MET A 44 -0.41 4.88 7.66
N HIS A 45 -0.61 4.69 6.36
CA HIS A 45 -1.43 3.59 5.84
C HIS A 45 -0.92 2.20 6.26
N ILE A 46 0.40 1.97 6.21
CA ILE A 46 1.01 0.72 6.67
C ILE A 46 0.81 0.54 8.18
N TYR A 47 0.98 1.59 8.97
CA TYR A 47 0.80 1.51 10.42
C TYR A 47 -0.65 1.21 10.80
N ASP A 48 -1.62 1.86 10.15
CA ASP A 48 -3.04 1.59 10.35
C ASP A 48 -3.38 0.14 10.01
N ALA A 49 -2.84 -0.38 8.90
CA ALA A 49 -2.99 -1.79 8.52
C ALA A 49 -2.39 -2.73 9.57
N ILE A 50 -1.20 -2.45 10.09
CA ILE A 50 -0.56 -3.24 11.15
C ILE A 50 -1.42 -3.25 12.42
N ILE A 51 -1.90 -2.08 12.86
CA ILE A 51 -2.76 -1.95 14.04
C ILE A 51 -4.03 -2.78 13.86
N ASN A 52 -4.70 -2.66 12.71
CA ASN A 52 -5.91 -3.42 12.40
C ASN A 52 -5.67 -4.94 12.38
N MET A 53 -4.51 -5.38 11.89
CA MET A 53 -4.12 -6.79 11.95
C MET A 53 -3.88 -7.27 13.38
N GLN A 54 -3.22 -6.47 14.22
CA GLN A 54 -2.99 -6.79 15.63
C GLN A 54 -4.29 -6.84 16.44
N LEU A 55 -5.27 -6.01 16.08
CA LEU A 55 -6.61 -6.05 16.66
C LEU A 55 -7.46 -7.22 16.14
N GLY A 56 -6.97 -7.99 15.16
CA GLY A 56 -7.69 -9.12 14.57
C GLY A 56 -8.90 -8.75 13.73
N THR A 57 -9.02 -7.47 13.31
CA THR A 57 -10.17 -6.99 12.53
C THR A 57 -9.95 -7.14 11.03
N HIS A 58 -8.70 -7.18 10.58
CA HIS A 58 -8.34 -7.24 9.16
C HIS A 58 -7.08 -8.09 8.95
N TYR A 59 -6.84 -8.48 7.70
CA TYR A 59 -5.54 -8.96 7.23
C TYR A 59 -5.11 -8.12 6.02
N SER A 60 -3.84 -7.71 5.99
CA SER A 60 -3.25 -6.95 4.89
C SER A 60 -1.97 -7.63 4.41
N GLY A 61 -1.96 -8.02 3.14
CA GLY A 61 -0.82 -8.69 2.50
C GLY A 61 -0.40 -7.98 1.23
N VAL A 62 0.86 -8.18 0.84
CA VAL A 62 1.41 -7.73 -0.44
C VAL A 62 1.69 -8.95 -1.31
N LEU A 63 1.40 -8.81 -2.60
CA LEU A 63 1.77 -9.79 -3.62
C LEU A 63 2.92 -9.22 -4.45
N ILE A 64 4.12 -9.70 -4.19
CA ILE A 64 5.33 -9.25 -4.87
C ILE A 64 5.56 -10.16 -6.08
N THR A 65 5.49 -9.57 -7.27
CA THR A 65 5.85 -10.24 -8.51
C THR A 65 7.13 -9.65 -9.08
N ALA A 66 7.97 -10.49 -9.69
CA ALA A 66 8.98 -9.98 -10.59
C ALA A 66 8.24 -9.36 -11.78
N ARG A 67 8.45 -8.06 -12.06
CA ARG A 67 8.02 -7.51 -13.34
C ARG A 67 8.90 -8.15 -14.41
N SER A 68 8.28 -8.91 -15.31
CA SER A 68 8.91 -9.24 -16.60
C SER A 68 9.16 -7.92 -17.33
N LEU A 69 10.41 -7.68 -17.73
CA LEU A 69 10.78 -6.58 -18.63
C LEU A 69 10.14 -6.78 -20.01
#